data_AF-A0A517QLC7-F1
#
_entry.id   AF-A0A517QLC7-F1
#
_cell.length_a   1.000
_cell.length_b   1.000
_cell.length_c   1.000
_cell.angle_alpha   90.00
_cell.angle_beta   90.00
_cell.angle_gamma   90.00
#
_symmetry.space_group_name_H-M   'P 1'
#
loop_
_entity.id
_entity.type
_entity.pdbx_description
1 polymer ?
#
loop_
_entity_poly.entity_id
_entity_poly.type
_entity_poly.pdbx_seq_one_letter_code
_entity_poly.pdbx_strand_id
1 'polypeptide(L)'
;MRRFATFNSLNYSRLFTCLCIGMFISGIAVCTTEAQEAANTPKLVGDGTTDNTTVINQWISEKKAPLTFPKGVFRITKTIEIDLDKTGPISISGDGTATVLMDGPGPAFRFIGTHEGTAAPRTVKENVWKNQRSPMVEGVEIVGNHPEANGIEVTGTMQATITRVVLRKLHHGIHLVKRNRNVLIADCHIYENSGVGIFYDKVSLHQSNIIGCHISYNKLGGIVNKGGDVRNIHIGTCDIEGNMGGPDSTPSANIELDSRGGSVAEVAIVGCTIQHDHHSPNSANIRYHGESTPRPFTDETRHGHLTIADNVLSDVHVNIEITNARSVAITGNTVWKGYEHNLKITGSESVVVTGNMFDRNPRYHYGDGALSKDAILIENSTGVTFSANHITGIKFGKGVVNVQNCKRVNITNCSILDCAPYGVLLENTTESRVSDCLIKGDELISAVKEIAGKDNFVAAELRPETK
;
A
#
# COMPACT_ATOMS: atom_id res chain seq x y z
N MET A 1 -63.56 -12.84 -20.24
CA MET A 1 -64.00 -13.13 -21.62
C MET A 1 -63.00 -14.09 -22.24
N ARG A 2 -63.54 -15.23 -22.70
CA ARG A 2 -63.10 -16.22 -23.71
C ARG A 2 -61.60 -16.50 -23.94
N ARG A 3 -61.15 -17.74 -24.18
CA ARG A 3 -61.47 -19.15 -23.80
C ARG A 3 -60.61 -20.02 -24.74
N PHE A 4 -60.01 -21.06 -24.18
CA PHE A 4 -59.52 -22.25 -24.87
C PHE A 4 -60.63 -23.00 -25.65
N ALA A 5 -60.26 -23.70 -26.74
CA ALA A 5 -60.87 -24.95 -27.25
C ALA A 5 -59.98 -25.47 -28.40
N THR A 6 -59.13 -26.49 -28.24
CA THR A 6 -59.41 -27.94 -28.34
C THR A 6 -60.51 -28.35 -29.32
N PHE A 7 -60.13 -29.11 -30.36
CA PHE A 7 -61.04 -29.86 -31.23
C PHE A 7 -60.73 -31.36 -31.16
N ASN A 8 -61.82 -32.11 -31.27
CA ASN A 8 -62.00 -33.50 -30.87
C ASN A 8 -61.33 -34.57 -31.75
N SER A 9 -61.13 -35.70 -31.07
CA SER A 9 -60.89 -37.06 -31.55
C SER A 9 -61.90 -37.56 -32.60
N LEU A 10 -61.42 -38.38 -33.54
CA LEU A 10 -62.17 -39.50 -34.10
C LEU A 10 -61.23 -40.64 -34.51
N ASN A 11 -61.48 -41.81 -33.93
CA ASN A 11 -60.94 -43.11 -34.31
C ASN A 11 -61.49 -43.55 -35.67
N TYR A 12 -60.68 -44.19 -36.52
CA TYR A 12 -61.10 -45.36 -37.29
C TYR A 12 -59.90 -46.25 -37.68
N SER A 13 -60.12 -47.53 -37.48
CA SER A 13 -59.26 -48.69 -37.70
C SER A 13 -59.17 -49.13 -39.16
N ARG A 14 -58.01 -49.68 -39.57
CA ARG A 14 -57.79 -51.03 -40.18
C ARG A 14 -56.71 -51.05 -41.28
N LEU A 15 -55.78 -51.99 -41.08
CA LEU A 15 -55.05 -52.85 -42.03
C LEU A 15 -54.82 -52.34 -43.47
N PHE A 16 -53.55 -52.24 -43.87
CA PHE A 16 -53.07 -52.91 -45.09
C PHE A 16 -51.55 -53.19 -45.00
N THR A 17 -51.21 -54.44 -45.26
CA THR A 17 -49.87 -55.02 -45.36
C THR A 17 -49.24 -54.68 -46.71
N CYS A 18 -47.98 -54.23 -46.76
CA CYS A 18 -47.02 -54.57 -47.83
C CYS A 18 -45.59 -54.06 -47.54
N LEU A 19 -44.73 -55.03 -47.22
CA LEU A 19 -43.35 -55.23 -47.67
C LEU A 19 -42.59 -54.02 -48.30
N CYS A 20 -41.59 -53.49 -47.58
CA CYS A 20 -40.38 -52.93 -48.17
C CYS A 20 -39.17 -53.27 -47.30
N ILE A 21 -38.32 -54.14 -47.85
CA ILE A 21 -36.98 -54.48 -47.38
C ILE A 21 -36.08 -53.25 -47.57
N GLY A 22 -35.41 -52.81 -46.50
CA GLY A 22 -34.42 -51.74 -46.55
C GLY A 22 -33.48 -51.84 -45.34
N MET A 23 -32.23 -52.18 -45.62
CA MET A 23 -31.13 -52.33 -44.67
C MET A 23 -30.97 -51.12 -43.75
N PHE A 24 -30.84 -51.35 -42.44
CA PHE A 24 -30.06 -50.48 -41.55
C PHE A 24 -29.31 -51.35 -40.54
N ILE A 25 -28.07 -51.67 -40.89
CA ILE A 25 -27.03 -52.14 -39.99
C ILE A 25 -26.27 -50.90 -39.48
N SER A 26 -25.85 -50.98 -38.22
CA SER A 26 -24.86 -50.13 -37.53
C SER A 26 -25.23 -48.67 -37.26
N GLY A 27 -25.61 -48.41 -36.01
CA GLY A 27 -25.70 -47.07 -35.42
C GLY A 27 -25.66 -47.13 -33.90
N ILE A 28 -24.83 -48.02 -33.33
CA ILE A 28 -24.50 -48.03 -31.91
C ILE A 28 -22.99 -47.80 -31.82
N ALA A 29 -22.58 -46.88 -30.95
CA ALA A 29 -21.21 -46.49 -30.60
C ALA A 29 -20.58 -45.32 -31.38
N VAL A 30 -21.14 -44.12 -31.23
CA VAL A 30 -20.34 -42.88 -31.15
C VAL A 30 -20.97 -41.96 -30.09
N CYS A 31 -20.81 -42.28 -28.81
CA CYS A 31 -21.18 -41.37 -27.71
C CYS A 31 -20.24 -41.48 -26.50
N THR A 32 -19.03 -42.03 -26.69
CA THR A 32 -18.14 -42.41 -25.58
C THR A 32 -16.78 -41.73 -25.62
N THR A 33 -16.57 -40.69 -26.43
CA THR A 33 -15.30 -39.94 -26.42
C THR A 33 -15.40 -38.69 -25.58
N GLU A 34 -16.39 -37.82 -25.79
CA GLU A 34 -16.55 -36.57 -25.04
C GLU A 34 -16.90 -36.77 -23.57
N ALA A 35 -17.77 -37.75 -23.25
CA ALA A 35 -18.12 -38.09 -21.87
C ALA A 35 -16.96 -38.77 -21.10
N GLN A 36 -16.05 -39.43 -21.83
CA GLN A 36 -14.89 -40.13 -21.27
C GLN A 36 -13.68 -39.18 -21.08
N GLU A 37 -13.51 -38.18 -21.97
CA GLU A 37 -12.56 -37.07 -21.78
C GLU A 37 -12.94 -36.18 -20.58
N ALA A 38 -14.24 -35.93 -20.36
CA ALA A 38 -14.72 -35.20 -19.19
C ALA A 38 -14.46 -35.92 -17.85
N ALA A 39 -14.32 -37.25 -17.87
CA ALA A 39 -14.06 -38.07 -16.69
C ALA A 39 -12.56 -38.14 -16.29
N ASN A 40 -11.65 -37.85 -17.22
CA ASN A 40 -10.19 -37.97 -17.02
C ASN A 40 -9.45 -36.63 -16.87
N THR A 41 -10.15 -35.49 -16.88
CA THR A 41 -9.50 -34.21 -16.59
C THR A 41 -9.24 -34.10 -15.09
N PRO A 42 -7.99 -33.99 -14.62
CA PRO A 42 -7.72 -33.80 -13.20
C PRO A 42 -8.42 -32.53 -12.71
N LYS A 43 -9.21 -32.70 -11.65
CA LYS A 43 -10.03 -31.65 -11.04
C LYS A 43 -9.34 -31.14 -9.78
N LEU A 44 -9.53 -29.85 -9.51
CA LEU A 44 -9.18 -29.30 -8.21
C LEU A 44 -10.00 -29.98 -7.11
N VAL A 45 -9.35 -30.34 -6.02
CA VAL A 45 -9.96 -30.91 -4.82
C VAL A 45 -9.83 -29.90 -3.69
N GLY A 46 -10.95 -29.27 -3.36
CA GLY A 46 -11.04 -28.17 -2.38
C GLY A 46 -11.19 -28.61 -0.93
N ASP A 47 -10.54 -29.71 -0.52
CA ASP A 47 -10.68 -30.33 0.81
C ASP A 47 -9.64 -29.83 1.85
N GLY A 48 -8.72 -28.95 1.46
CA GLY A 48 -7.64 -28.42 2.29
C GLY A 48 -6.47 -29.38 2.56
N THR A 49 -6.50 -30.59 2.02
CA THR A 49 -5.52 -31.65 2.29
C THR A 49 -4.84 -32.17 1.04
N THR A 50 -5.61 -32.37 -0.03
CA THR A 50 -5.13 -32.83 -1.33
C THR A 50 -4.23 -31.76 -1.94
N ASP A 51 -3.02 -32.15 -2.33
CA ASP A 51 -2.09 -31.26 -3.02
C ASP A 51 -2.54 -31.04 -4.47
N ASN A 52 -2.95 -29.82 -4.77
CA ASN A 52 -3.44 -29.40 -6.08
C ASN A 52 -2.33 -28.87 -7.00
N THR A 53 -1.08 -28.80 -6.54
CA THR A 53 0.05 -28.20 -7.27
C THR A 53 0.20 -28.79 -8.69
N THR A 54 0.17 -30.11 -8.82
CA THR A 54 0.33 -30.77 -10.13
C THR A 54 -0.83 -30.47 -11.08
N VAL A 55 -2.06 -30.45 -10.56
CA VAL A 55 -3.27 -30.18 -11.36
C VAL A 55 -3.25 -28.76 -11.90
N ILE A 56 -2.89 -27.78 -11.06
CA ILE A 56 -2.80 -26.38 -11.45
C ILE A 56 -1.70 -26.18 -12.51
N ASN A 57 -0.52 -26.78 -12.30
CA ASN A 57 0.57 -26.71 -13.28
C ASN A 57 0.20 -27.35 -14.62
N GLN A 58 -0.57 -28.44 -14.60
CA GLN A 58 -1.10 -29.03 -15.82
C GLN A 58 -2.04 -28.04 -16.54
N TRP A 59 -2.96 -27.38 -15.83
CA TRP A 59 -3.85 -26.38 -16.43
C TRP A 59 -3.10 -25.21 -17.06
N ILE A 60 -2.02 -24.74 -16.41
CA ILE A 60 -1.14 -23.70 -16.95
C ILE A 60 -0.44 -24.19 -18.23
N SER A 61 0.08 -25.43 -18.23
CA SER A 61 0.74 -26.01 -19.42
C SER A 61 -0.21 -26.18 -20.60
N GLU A 62 -1.49 -26.47 -20.32
CA GLU A 62 -2.58 -26.56 -21.29
C GLU A 62 -3.16 -25.19 -21.69
N LYS A 63 -2.61 -24.09 -21.14
CA LYS A 63 -3.06 -22.71 -21.36
C LYS A 63 -4.54 -22.48 -21.04
N LYS A 64 -5.05 -23.15 -20.01
CA LYS A 64 -6.40 -22.91 -19.49
C LYS A 64 -6.42 -21.57 -18.78
N ALA A 65 -7.20 -20.63 -19.31
CA ALA A 65 -7.45 -19.33 -18.71
C ALA A 65 -8.95 -18.99 -18.81
N PRO A 66 -9.55 -18.37 -17.78
CA PRO A 66 -8.97 -18.07 -16.46
C PRO A 66 -8.76 -19.33 -15.60
N LEU A 67 -7.80 -19.30 -14.68
CA LEU A 67 -7.70 -20.29 -13.60
C LEU A 67 -8.79 -19.99 -12.56
N THR A 68 -9.90 -20.74 -12.67
CA THR A 68 -11.06 -20.54 -11.80
C THR A 68 -11.03 -21.55 -10.65
N PHE A 69 -11.00 -21.03 -9.43
CA PHE A 69 -11.09 -21.81 -8.21
C PHE A 69 -12.54 -21.77 -7.71
N PRO A 70 -13.27 -22.90 -7.67
CA PRO A 70 -14.60 -22.93 -7.08
C PRO A 70 -14.50 -22.78 -5.56
N LYS A 71 -15.64 -22.67 -4.87
CA LYS A 71 -15.68 -22.71 -3.41
C LYS A 71 -14.91 -23.93 -2.85
N GLY A 72 -13.97 -23.68 -1.94
CA GLY A 72 -13.18 -24.74 -1.31
C GLY A 72 -11.82 -24.25 -0.82
N VAL A 73 -11.06 -25.16 -0.20
CA VAL A 73 -9.68 -24.90 0.25
C VAL A 73 -8.72 -25.75 -0.59
N PHE A 74 -7.85 -25.12 -1.36
CA PHE A 74 -6.95 -25.78 -2.30
C PHE A 74 -5.53 -25.68 -1.78
N ARG A 75 -5.05 -26.79 -1.22
CA ARG A 75 -3.67 -26.89 -0.74
C ARG A 75 -2.71 -26.98 -1.91
N ILE A 76 -1.64 -26.19 -1.86
CA ILE A 76 -0.48 -26.27 -2.76
C ILE A 76 0.79 -26.40 -1.91
N THR A 77 1.78 -27.15 -2.38
CA THR A 77 3.03 -27.41 -1.65
C THR A 77 4.26 -26.79 -2.30
N LYS A 78 4.08 -26.18 -3.47
CA LYS A 78 5.13 -25.48 -4.23
C LYS A 78 4.52 -24.27 -4.93
N THR A 79 5.37 -23.29 -5.22
CA THR A 79 5.02 -22.15 -6.05
C THR A 79 4.42 -22.58 -7.38
N ILE A 80 3.31 -21.96 -7.74
CA ILE A 80 2.73 -22.03 -9.07
C ILE A 80 3.41 -20.98 -9.95
N GLU A 81 4.26 -21.46 -10.86
CA GLU A 81 5.05 -20.62 -11.78
C GLU A 81 4.24 -20.29 -13.04
N ILE A 82 4.02 -19.00 -13.29
CA ILE A 82 3.23 -18.50 -14.42
C ILE A 82 4.14 -17.70 -15.34
N ASP A 83 4.79 -18.40 -16.26
CA ASP A 83 5.57 -17.81 -17.36
C ASP A 83 4.59 -17.24 -18.41
N LEU A 84 4.45 -15.92 -18.43
CA LEU A 84 3.47 -15.23 -19.25
C LEU A 84 3.75 -15.35 -20.75
N ASP A 85 5.02 -15.50 -21.16
CA ASP A 85 5.37 -15.64 -22.57
C ASP A 85 4.96 -17.01 -23.11
N LYS A 86 4.96 -18.04 -22.25
CA LYS A 86 4.48 -19.39 -22.58
C LYS A 86 2.97 -19.52 -22.45
N THR A 87 2.42 -18.98 -21.36
CA THR A 87 1.02 -19.20 -20.96
C THR A 87 0.04 -18.38 -21.78
N GLY A 88 0.42 -17.15 -22.17
CA GLY A 88 -0.51 -16.19 -22.72
C GLY A 88 -1.26 -15.41 -21.62
N PRO A 89 -2.23 -14.54 -22.00
CA PRO A 89 -2.97 -13.75 -21.04
C PRO A 89 -3.74 -14.64 -20.06
N ILE A 90 -3.60 -14.38 -18.77
CA ILE A 90 -4.11 -15.26 -17.72
C ILE A 90 -4.59 -14.46 -16.51
N SER A 91 -5.65 -14.96 -15.89
CA SER A 91 -6.12 -14.49 -14.60
C SER A 91 -6.40 -15.66 -13.66
N ILE A 92 -6.32 -15.40 -12.36
CA ILE A 92 -6.75 -16.29 -11.28
C ILE A 92 -8.01 -15.68 -10.65
N SER A 93 -9.08 -16.46 -10.50
CA SER A 93 -10.34 -16.00 -9.94
C SER A 93 -10.95 -17.02 -8.97
N GLY A 94 -11.46 -16.55 -7.84
CA GLY A 94 -12.08 -17.39 -6.79
C GLY A 94 -13.47 -16.96 -6.32
N ASP A 95 -14.03 -15.91 -6.94
CA ASP A 95 -15.36 -15.34 -6.63
C ASP A 95 -15.60 -15.06 -5.13
N GLY A 96 -14.53 -14.79 -4.37
CA GLY A 96 -14.56 -14.54 -2.92
C GLY A 96 -14.76 -15.79 -2.05
N THR A 97 -14.78 -16.99 -2.62
CA THR A 97 -15.13 -18.24 -1.89
C THR A 97 -14.02 -19.29 -1.88
N ALA A 98 -12.96 -19.07 -2.64
CA ALA A 98 -11.82 -19.97 -2.71
C ALA A 98 -10.69 -19.52 -1.77
N THR A 99 -10.13 -20.49 -1.05
CA THR A 99 -8.89 -20.33 -0.28
C THR A 99 -7.78 -21.16 -0.92
N VAL A 100 -6.65 -20.56 -1.20
CA VAL A 100 -5.40 -21.26 -1.55
C VAL A 100 -4.55 -21.36 -0.31
N LEU A 101 -4.25 -22.59 0.12
CA LEU A 101 -3.40 -22.86 1.27
C LEU A 101 -1.98 -23.14 0.78
N MET A 102 -1.07 -22.17 0.94
CA MET A 102 0.34 -22.31 0.58
C MET A 102 1.11 -23.04 1.69
N ASP A 103 1.28 -24.35 1.51
CA ASP A 103 1.91 -25.28 2.46
C ASP A 103 3.37 -25.61 2.11
N GLY A 104 4.03 -24.70 1.40
CA GLY A 104 5.44 -24.82 1.03
C GLY A 104 6.15 -23.47 1.02
N PRO A 105 7.48 -23.46 0.83
CA PRO A 105 8.25 -22.23 0.74
C PRO A 105 7.99 -21.49 -0.59
N GLY A 106 8.18 -20.17 -0.56
CA GLY A 106 8.03 -19.30 -1.74
C GLY A 106 6.60 -18.77 -1.92
N PRO A 107 6.36 -17.96 -2.96
CA PRO A 107 5.03 -17.43 -3.24
C PRO A 107 4.05 -18.53 -3.66
N ALA A 108 2.78 -18.37 -3.33
CA ALA A 108 1.70 -19.20 -3.86
C ALA A 108 1.64 -19.09 -5.40
N PHE A 109 1.69 -17.86 -5.91
CA PHE A 109 1.70 -17.56 -7.34
C PHE A 109 2.85 -16.63 -7.70
N ARG A 110 3.65 -17.01 -8.70
CA ARG A 110 4.69 -16.16 -9.27
C ARG A 110 4.41 -15.87 -10.74
N PHE A 111 4.19 -14.60 -11.06
CA PHE A 111 4.02 -14.16 -12.45
C PHE A 111 5.35 -13.67 -13.01
N ILE A 112 5.77 -14.28 -14.12
CA ILE A 112 7.04 -14.00 -14.79
C ILE A 112 6.75 -13.48 -16.20
N GLY A 113 6.92 -12.18 -16.40
CA GLY A 113 6.87 -11.54 -17.71
C GLY A 113 8.26 -11.21 -18.25
N THR A 114 8.31 -10.76 -19.50
CA THR A 114 9.54 -10.39 -20.22
C THR A 114 9.63 -8.88 -20.47
N HIS A 115 8.87 -8.06 -19.76
CA HIS A 115 8.89 -6.61 -19.93
C HIS A 115 10.16 -6.00 -19.33
N GLU A 116 11.05 -5.52 -20.20
CA GLU A 116 12.32 -4.88 -19.85
C GLU A 116 12.33 -3.36 -20.12
N GLY A 117 11.32 -2.86 -20.85
CA GLY A 117 11.19 -1.48 -21.29
C GLY A 117 10.75 -0.49 -20.20
N THR A 118 10.37 0.72 -20.62
CA THR A 118 9.74 1.71 -19.75
C THR A 118 8.22 1.64 -19.89
N ALA A 119 7.49 2.53 -19.20
CA ALA A 119 6.05 2.66 -19.39
C ALA A 119 5.67 3.29 -20.76
N ALA A 120 6.64 3.81 -21.52
CA ALA A 120 6.36 4.40 -22.83
C ALA A 120 5.93 3.30 -23.82
N PRO A 121 4.79 3.45 -24.53
CA PRO A 121 4.24 2.41 -25.41
C PRO A 121 5.24 1.87 -26.44
N ARG A 122 6.08 2.75 -27.01
CA ARG A 122 7.11 2.39 -28.00
C ARG A 122 8.19 1.42 -27.47
N THR A 123 8.34 1.32 -26.15
CA THR A 123 9.35 0.45 -25.51
C THR A 123 8.77 -0.90 -25.08
N VAL A 124 7.44 -1.06 -25.21
CA VAL A 124 6.78 -2.33 -24.92
C VAL A 124 6.87 -3.21 -26.16
N LYS A 125 7.55 -4.36 -26.02
CA LYS A 125 7.71 -5.34 -27.10
C LYS A 125 6.34 -5.93 -27.48
N GLU A 126 6.19 -6.32 -28.74
CA GLU A 126 4.93 -6.84 -29.27
C GLU A 126 4.44 -8.11 -28.55
N ASN A 127 5.37 -9.00 -28.16
CA ASN A 127 5.03 -10.21 -27.41
C ASN A 127 4.44 -9.92 -26.03
N VAL A 128 4.85 -8.83 -25.37
CA VAL A 128 4.26 -8.41 -24.09
C VAL A 128 2.79 -8.07 -24.27
N TRP A 129 2.43 -7.34 -25.33
CA TRP A 129 1.03 -7.01 -25.59
C TRP A 129 0.20 -8.20 -26.04
N LYS A 130 0.75 -9.05 -26.92
CA LYS A 130 0.02 -10.21 -27.44
C LYS A 130 -0.18 -11.29 -26.38
N ASN A 131 0.83 -11.54 -25.55
CA ASN A 131 0.87 -12.73 -24.71
C ASN A 131 0.83 -12.43 -23.21
N GLN A 132 1.24 -11.26 -22.75
CA GLN A 132 1.59 -11.08 -21.33
C GLN A 132 0.84 -9.95 -20.64
N ARG A 133 -0.03 -9.26 -21.38
CA ARG A 133 -0.69 -8.04 -20.89
C ARG A 133 -1.58 -8.34 -19.69
N SER A 134 -1.50 -7.46 -18.69
CA SER A 134 -2.46 -7.37 -17.59
C SER A 134 -2.75 -8.69 -16.86
N PRO A 135 -1.72 -9.44 -16.39
CA PRO A 135 -1.97 -10.62 -15.58
C PRO A 135 -2.72 -10.23 -14.32
N MET A 136 -3.66 -11.07 -13.89
CA MET A 136 -4.61 -10.70 -12.84
C MET A 136 -4.80 -11.77 -11.76
N VAL A 137 -4.95 -11.34 -10.51
CA VAL A 137 -5.44 -12.17 -9.42
C VAL A 137 -6.63 -11.48 -8.77
N GLU A 138 -7.75 -12.18 -8.66
CA GLU A 138 -8.96 -11.63 -8.05
C GLU A 138 -9.74 -12.62 -7.20
N GLY A 139 -10.39 -12.11 -6.15
CA GLY A 139 -11.44 -12.84 -5.42
C GLY A 139 -10.96 -14.14 -4.75
N VAL A 140 -9.68 -14.25 -4.41
CA VAL A 140 -9.12 -15.42 -3.73
C VAL A 140 -8.56 -15.03 -2.36
N GLU A 141 -8.71 -15.92 -1.39
CA GLU A 141 -7.91 -15.90 -0.17
C GLU A 141 -6.64 -16.72 -0.40
N ILE A 142 -5.48 -16.22 0.04
CA ILE A 142 -4.22 -16.97 0.11
C ILE A 142 -3.74 -16.97 1.55
N VAL A 143 -3.54 -18.18 2.10
CA VAL A 143 -3.13 -18.41 3.48
C VAL A 143 -1.80 -19.14 3.52
N GLY A 144 -0.83 -18.60 4.25
CA GLY A 144 0.43 -19.29 4.50
C GLY A 144 0.28 -20.37 5.58
N ASN A 145 0.82 -21.56 5.32
CA ASN A 145 0.97 -22.65 6.30
C ASN A 145 2.44 -23.11 6.43
N HIS A 146 3.36 -22.37 5.82
CA HIS A 146 4.81 -22.57 5.90
C HIS A 146 5.48 -21.25 6.31
N PRO A 147 6.54 -21.26 7.15
CA PRO A 147 7.21 -20.02 7.59
C PRO A 147 7.73 -19.12 6.45
N GLU A 148 8.07 -19.73 5.31
CA GLU A 148 8.55 -19.04 4.11
C GLU A 148 7.48 -18.92 3.00
N ALA A 149 6.21 -19.19 3.30
CA ALA A 149 5.11 -19.03 2.33
C ALA A 149 4.86 -17.55 2.05
N ASN A 150 4.99 -17.11 0.81
CA ASN A 150 4.60 -15.77 0.36
C ASN A 150 3.28 -15.85 -0.42
N GLY A 151 2.60 -14.72 -0.60
CA GLY A 151 1.36 -14.65 -1.36
C GLY A 151 1.63 -14.60 -2.86
N ILE A 152 1.74 -13.39 -3.40
CA ILE A 152 1.85 -13.15 -4.84
C ILE A 152 3.17 -12.45 -5.13
N GLU A 153 3.97 -13.00 -6.04
CA GLU A 153 5.19 -12.38 -6.53
C GLU A 153 5.04 -12.01 -8.00
N VAL A 154 5.47 -10.81 -8.40
CA VAL A 154 5.45 -10.36 -9.80
C VAL A 154 6.80 -9.79 -10.24
N THR A 155 7.24 -10.23 -11.42
CA THR A 155 8.47 -9.80 -12.07
C THR A 155 8.31 -9.70 -13.57
N GLY A 156 8.92 -8.69 -14.18
CA GLY A 156 8.90 -8.44 -15.62
C GLY A 156 7.50 -8.18 -16.18
N THR A 157 6.54 -7.76 -15.36
CA THR A 157 5.15 -7.62 -15.78
C THR A 157 4.81 -6.21 -16.29
N MET A 158 3.83 -6.16 -17.20
CA MET A 158 3.17 -4.94 -17.63
C MET A 158 1.71 -4.99 -17.18
N GLN A 159 1.30 -4.03 -16.38
CA GLN A 159 -0.08 -3.87 -15.89
C GLN A 159 -0.60 -5.02 -15.01
N ALA A 160 0.27 -5.66 -14.22
CA ALA A 160 -0.17 -6.65 -13.24
C ALA A 160 -1.22 -6.06 -12.29
N THR A 161 -2.34 -6.76 -12.14
CA THR A 161 -3.50 -6.31 -11.36
C THR A 161 -3.84 -7.34 -10.27
N ILE A 162 -3.82 -6.90 -9.02
CA ILE A 162 -4.17 -7.73 -7.86
C ILE A 162 -5.33 -7.04 -7.17
N THR A 163 -6.50 -7.69 -7.09
CA THR A 163 -7.70 -7.02 -6.57
C THR A 163 -8.64 -7.93 -5.81
N ARG A 164 -9.36 -7.44 -4.79
CA ARG A 164 -10.34 -8.24 -4.04
C ARG A 164 -9.76 -9.55 -3.48
N VAL A 165 -8.48 -9.54 -3.10
CA VAL A 165 -7.82 -10.71 -2.49
C VAL A 165 -7.70 -10.55 -0.99
N VAL A 166 -7.63 -11.68 -0.28
CA VAL A 166 -7.29 -11.73 1.15
C VAL A 166 -5.96 -12.46 1.29
N LEU A 167 -4.92 -11.82 1.82
CA LEU A 167 -3.57 -12.37 1.95
C LEU A 167 -3.17 -12.38 3.43
N ARG A 168 -3.08 -13.57 4.04
CA ARG A 168 -2.80 -13.67 5.49
C ARG A 168 -1.92 -14.84 5.91
N LYS A 169 -1.26 -14.70 7.05
CA LYS A 169 -0.33 -15.70 7.62
C LYS A 169 0.82 -16.07 6.70
N LEU A 170 1.17 -15.17 5.79
CA LEU A 170 2.28 -15.30 4.86
C LEU A 170 3.54 -14.70 5.50
N HIS A 171 4.69 -14.91 4.87
CA HIS A 171 5.85 -14.08 5.07
C HIS A 171 5.60 -12.71 4.43
N HIS A 172 5.61 -12.62 3.10
CA HIS A 172 5.18 -11.42 2.36
C HIS A 172 3.82 -11.62 1.71
N GLY A 173 2.96 -10.59 1.75
CA GLY A 173 1.68 -10.60 1.06
C GLY A 173 1.87 -10.48 -0.46
N ILE A 174 2.28 -9.31 -0.93
CA ILE A 174 2.58 -9.01 -2.33
C ILE A 174 4.05 -8.60 -2.45
N HIS A 175 4.80 -9.27 -3.32
CA HIS A 175 6.24 -9.04 -3.50
C HIS A 175 6.53 -8.58 -4.94
N LEU A 176 6.97 -7.34 -5.07
CA LEU A 176 7.30 -6.71 -6.35
C LEU A 176 8.83 -6.73 -6.49
N VAL A 177 9.32 -7.51 -7.46
CA VAL A 177 10.77 -7.72 -7.62
C VAL A 177 11.26 -7.37 -9.01
N LYS A 178 12.56 -7.06 -9.11
CA LYS A 178 13.31 -6.76 -10.35
C LYS A 178 12.73 -5.60 -11.17
N ARG A 179 11.66 -5.83 -11.95
CA ARG A 179 11.06 -4.82 -12.82
C ARG A 179 9.58 -5.06 -13.02
N ASN A 180 8.75 -4.03 -12.85
CA ASN A 180 7.33 -4.06 -13.23
C ASN A 180 6.89 -2.68 -13.71
N ARG A 181 5.82 -2.58 -14.51
CA ARG A 181 5.25 -1.29 -14.93
C ARG A 181 3.75 -1.27 -14.73
N ASN A 182 3.22 -0.15 -14.26
CA ASN A 182 1.78 0.13 -14.16
C ASN A 182 1.03 -0.88 -13.28
N VAL A 183 1.61 -1.25 -12.13
CA VAL A 183 1.01 -2.24 -11.21
C VAL A 183 -0.23 -1.65 -10.52
N LEU A 184 -1.31 -2.42 -10.43
CA LEU A 184 -2.52 -2.05 -9.69
C LEU A 184 -2.76 -3.05 -8.56
N ILE A 185 -2.88 -2.54 -7.33
CA ILE A 185 -3.28 -3.28 -6.13
C ILE A 185 -4.53 -2.58 -5.57
N ALA A 186 -5.69 -3.23 -5.60
CA ALA A 186 -6.95 -2.56 -5.31
C ALA A 186 -7.96 -3.42 -4.52
N ASP A 187 -8.63 -2.85 -3.52
CA ASP A 187 -9.69 -3.53 -2.77
C ASP A 187 -9.21 -4.82 -2.07
N CYS A 188 -7.97 -4.85 -1.58
CA CYS A 188 -7.36 -6.04 -0.97
C CYS A 188 -7.36 -5.97 0.56
N HIS A 189 -7.43 -7.13 1.21
CA HIS A 189 -7.08 -7.30 2.62
C HIS A 189 -5.73 -8.00 2.75
N ILE A 190 -4.75 -7.34 3.37
CA ILE A 190 -3.39 -7.87 3.56
C ILE A 190 -3.09 -7.85 5.06
N TYR A 191 -3.25 -9.00 5.69
CA TYR A 191 -3.52 -9.08 7.12
C TYR A 191 -2.65 -10.12 7.83
N GLU A 192 -2.07 -9.80 8.99
CA GLU A 192 -1.40 -10.79 9.87
C GLU A 192 -0.30 -11.59 9.15
N ASN A 193 0.61 -10.88 8.47
CA ASN A 193 1.78 -11.51 7.84
C ASN A 193 3.03 -11.36 8.70
N SER A 194 3.89 -12.36 8.71
CA SER A 194 5.14 -12.36 9.48
C SER A 194 6.22 -11.45 8.89
N GLY A 195 6.06 -11.03 7.63
CA GLY A 195 6.91 -10.07 6.93
C GLY A 195 6.12 -8.81 6.53
N VAL A 196 6.46 -8.29 5.35
CA VAL A 196 5.85 -7.07 4.77
C VAL A 196 4.52 -7.37 4.04
N GLY A 197 3.53 -6.48 4.18
CA GLY A 197 2.28 -6.56 3.43
C GLY A 197 2.47 -6.42 1.91
N ILE A 198 2.95 -5.26 1.47
CA ILE A 198 3.32 -4.97 0.07
C ILE A 198 4.79 -4.55 0.01
N PHE A 199 5.63 -5.39 -0.61
CA PHE A 199 7.07 -5.20 -0.61
C PHE A 199 7.62 -4.84 -1.98
N TYR A 200 8.19 -3.65 -2.09
CA TYR A 200 8.97 -3.17 -3.22
C TYR A 200 10.45 -3.45 -2.95
N ASP A 201 10.91 -4.61 -3.41
CA ASP A 201 12.26 -5.12 -3.09
C ASP A 201 13.23 -4.77 -4.22
N LYS A 202 13.93 -3.64 -4.07
CA LYS A 202 14.92 -3.12 -5.02
C LYS A 202 14.40 -3.11 -6.47
N VAL A 203 13.10 -2.93 -6.62
CA VAL A 203 12.40 -3.05 -7.90
C VAL A 203 12.63 -1.80 -8.75
N SER A 204 12.79 -1.97 -10.05
CA SER A 204 12.58 -0.90 -11.02
C SER A 204 11.09 -0.85 -11.34
N LEU A 205 10.37 0.12 -10.77
CA LEU A 205 8.93 0.26 -10.96
C LEU A 205 8.58 1.69 -11.27
N HIS A 206 8.03 1.92 -12.46
CA HIS A 206 7.34 3.17 -12.76
C HIS A 206 5.84 2.90 -12.76
N GLN A 207 5.13 3.68 -11.97
CA GLN A 207 3.67 3.73 -11.84
C GLN A 207 3.12 2.50 -11.10
N SER A 208 2.70 2.72 -9.85
CA SER A 208 1.89 1.77 -9.09
C SER A 208 0.78 2.46 -8.33
N ASN A 209 -0.40 1.85 -8.30
CA ASN A 209 -1.54 2.30 -7.53
C ASN A 209 -1.88 1.26 -6.45
N ILE A 210 -2.02 1.71 -5.21
CA ILE A 210 -2.50 0.94 -4.06
C ILE A 210 -3.72 1.67 -3.52
N ILE A 211 -4.92 1.12 -3.74
CA ILE A 211 -6.18 1.85 -3.53
C ILE A 211 -7.20 0.98 -2.79
N GLY A 212 -7.96 1.55 -1.85
CA GLY A 212 -9.09 0.84 -1.24
C GLY A 212 -8.71 -0.40 -0.42
N CYS A 213 -7.46 -0.48 0.04
CA CYS A 213 -6.94 -1.66 0.71
C CYS A 213 -6.99 -1.53 2.23
N HIS A 214 -7.18 -2.66 2.91
CA HIS A 214 -6.93 -2.83 4.35
C HIS A 214 -5.59 -3.56 4.53
N ILE A 215 -4.60 -2.92 5.13
CA ILE A 215 -3.23 -3.44 5.27
C ILE A 215 -2.83 -3.39 6.74
N SER A 216 -2.95 -4.52 7.43
CA SER A 216 -2.88 -4.53 8.89
C SER A 216 -2.06 -5.67 9.46
N TYR A 217 -1.40 -5.42 10.60
CA TYR A 217 -0.69 -6.44 11.39
C TYR A 217 0.41 -7.20 10.61
N ASN A 218 1.06 -6.55 9.65
CA ASN A 218 2.22 -7.10 8.94
C ASN A 218 3.50 -6.75 9.72
N LYS A 219 4.22 -7.75 10.23
CA LYS A 219 5.24 -7.52 11.28
C LYS A 219 6.45 -6.70 10.83
N LEU A 220 6.76 -6.67 9.54
CA LEU A 220 7.92 -5.95 8.99
C LEU A 220 7.54 -4.68 8.21
N GLY A 221 6.28 -4.23 8.32
CA GLY A 221 5.78 -3.03 7.65
C GLY A 221 4.59 -3.30 6.72
N GLY A 222 3.76 -2.28 6.53
CA GLY A 222 2.54 -2.38 5.72
C GLY A 222 2.89 -2.31 4.23
N ILE A 223 3.32 -1.12 3.80
CA ILE A 223 3.85 -0.86 2.45
C ILE A 223 5.30 -0.45 2.60
N VAL A 224 6.22 -1.27 2.10
CA VAL A 224 7.66 -1.05 2.29
C VAL A 224 8.37 -1.02 0.95
N ASN A 225 9.18 0.02 0.74
CA ASN A 225 10.17 0.09 -0.32
C ASN A 225 11.59 0.15 0.26
N LYS A 226 12.47 -0.67 -0.30
CA LYS A 226 13.91 -0.65 -0.01
C LYS A 226 14.71 -0.50 -1.31
N GLY A 227 15.18 0.71 -1.58
CA GLY A 227 15.98 1.03 -2.75
C GLY A 227 15.25 0.80 -4.08
N GLY A 228 16.01 0.44 -5.12
CA GLY A 228 15.47 0.28 -6.47
C GLY A 228 15.30 1.61 -7.20
N ASP A 229 14.54 1.59 -8.30
CA ASP A 229 14.23 2.79 -9.08
C ASP A 229 12.72 2.91 -9.21
N VAL A 230 12.11 3.61 -8.25
CA VAL A 230 10.67 3.66 -8.08
C VAL A 230 10.14 5.07 -8.31
N ARG A 231 9.11 5.19 -9.14
CA ARG A 231 8.45 6.45 -9.52
C ARG A 231 6.95 6.29 -9.58
N ASN A 232 6.21 7.35 -9.27
CA ASN A 232 4.75 7.44 -9.41
C ASN A 232 4.03 6.39 -8.55
N ILE A 233 4.25 6.45 -7.23
CA ILE A 233 3.53 5.60 -6.27
C ILE A 233 2.30 6.37 -5.79
N HIS A 234 1.10 5.82 -6.01
CA HIS A 234 -0.14 6.35 -5.48
C HIS A 234 -0.69 5.39 -4.42
N ILE A 235 -0.77 5.85 -3.18
CA ILE A 235 -1.38 5.15 -2.06
C ILE A 235 -2.59 5.99 -1.65
N GLY A 236 -3.81 5.46 -1.73
CA GLY A 236 -4.96 6.26 -1.37
C GLY A 236 -6.24 5.51 -1.01
N THR A 237 -7.05 6.14 -0.15
CA THR A 237 -8.30 5.55 0.37
C THR A 237 -8.06 4.19 1.02
N CYS A 238 -6.94 4.03 1.73
CA CYS A 238 -6.58 2.80 2.44
C CYS A 238 -6.75 2.95 3.94
N ASP A 239 -6.93 1.81 4.61
CA ASP A 239 -6.79 1.65 6.05
C ASP A 239 -5.52 0.85 6.33
N ILE A 240 -4.56 1.42 7.06
CA ILE A 240 -3.22 0.87 7.24
C ILE A 240 -2.85 0.93 8.71
N GLU A 241 -2.82 -0.23 9.39
CA GLU A 241 -2.68 -0.24 10.84
C GLU A 241 -1.78 -1.32 11.45
N GLY A 242 -1.03 -0.96 12.50
CA GLY A 242 -0.34 -1.91 13.36
C GLY A 242 0.75 -2.75 12.69
N ASN A 243 1.40 -2.25 11.64
CA ASN A 243 2.36 -3.01 10.83
C ASN A 243 3.80 -3.02 11.39
N MET A 244 3.97 -3.19 12.72
CA MET A 244 5.30 -3.11 13.37
C MET A 244 5.66 -4.29 14.26
N GLY A 245 4.88 -5.36 14.29
CA GLY A 245 5.30 -6.65 14.86
C GLY A 245 5.45 -6.74 16.38
N GLY A 246 5.35 -5.62 17.12
CA GLY A 246 5.31 -5.56 18.58
C GLY A 246 6.59 -5.02 19.26
N PRO A 247 6.67 -5.07 20.60
CA PRO A 247 7.75 -4.42 21.37
C PRO A 247 9.18 -4.91 21.12
N ASP A 248 9.34 -6.19 20.76
CA ASP A 248 10.65 -6.82 20.51
C ASP A 248 11.01 -6.87 19.02
N SER A 249 10.26 -6.16 18.17
CA SER A 249 10.45 -6.20 16.72
C SER A 249 11.60 -5.32 16.24
N THR A 250 12.00 -5.52 14.99
CA THR A 250 12.81 -4.54 14.29
C THR A 250 11.96 -3.31 13.95
N PRO A 251 12.48 -2.09 14.09
CA PRO A 251 11.77 -0.88 13.68
C PRO A 251 11.23 -0.96 12.26
N SER A 252 9.96 -0.60 12.09
CA SER A 252 9.28 -0.51 10.79
C SER A 252 8.25 0.62 10.80
N ALA A 253 7.46 0.71 9.74
CA ALA A 253 6.40 1.70 9.61
C ALA A 253 5.19 1.12 8.86
N ASN A 254 4.04 1.80 8.98
CA ASN A 254 2.86 1.48 8.19
C ASN A 254 3.16 1.72 6.71
N ILE A 255 3.83 2.83 6.41
CA ILE A 255 4.44 3.12 5.11
C ILE A 255 5.91 3.48 5.32
N GLU A 256 6.82 2.67 4.78
CA GLU A 256 8.26 2.96 4.76
C GLU A 256 8.77 3.05 3.32
N LEU A 257 9.33 4.20 2.97
CA LEU A 257 9.90 4.47 1.64
C LEU A 257 11.35 4.91 1.80
N ASP A 258 12.27 4.02 1.43
CA ASP A 258 13.70 4.22 1.66
C ASP A 258 14.47 4.28 0.34
N SER A 259 14.91 5.49 -0.02
CA SER A 259 15.66 5.74 -1.26
C SER A 259 17.12 5.28 -1.20
N ARG A 260 17.63 4.85 -0.04
CA ARG A 260 19.03 4.43 0.08
C ARG A 260 19.31 3.22 -0.80
N GLY A 261 20.43 3.24 -1.52
CA GLY A 261 20.77 2.22 -2.51
C GLY A 261 19.88 2.25 -3.77
N GLY A 262 19.14 3.34 -3.98
CA GLY A 262 18.26 3.51 -5.13
C GLY A 262 17.79 4.95 -5.29
N SER A 263 16.51 5.10 -5.69
CA SER A 263 15.78 6.36 -5.67
C SER A 263 14.27 6.12 -5.65
N VAL A 264 13.56 6.83 -4.77
CA VAL A 264 12.10 6.87 -4.71
C VAL A 264 11.64 8.31 -4.83
N ALA A 265 10.81 8.60 -5.81
CA ALA A 265 10.27 9.93 -6.04
C ALA A 265 8.87 9.85 -6.64
N GLU A 266 8.19 11.00 -6.72
CA GLU A 266 6.85 11.12 -7.31
C GLU A 266 5.84 10.22 -6.56
N VAL A 267 5.61 10.54 -5.28
CA VAL A 267 4.78 9.76 -4.37
C VAL A 267 3.59 10.57 -3.89
N ALA A 268 2.40 9.97 -3.91
CA ALA A 268 1.19 10.52 -3.33
C ALA A 268 0.62 9.53 -2.30
N ILE A 269 0.46 9.99 -1.05
CA ILE A 269 -0.19 9.27 0.05
C ILE A 269 -1.39 10.11 0.47
N VAL A 270 -2.59 9.73 0.02
CA VAL A 270 -3.76 10.62 0.08
C VAL A 270 -5.02 9.92 0.60
N GLY A 271 -5.70 10.53 1.57
CA GLY A 271 -7.03 10.09 2.01
C GLY A 271 -7.03 8.73 2.73
N CYS A 272 -5.96 8.41 3.47
CA CYS A 272 -5.85 7.16 4.23
C CYS A 272 -6.08 7.37 5.73
N THR A 273 -6.48 6.29 6.42
CA THR A 273 -6.30 6.17 7.87
C THR A 273 -5.04 5.34 8.12
N ILE A 274 -4.10 5.87 8.91
CA ILE A 274 -2.79 5.25 9.14
C ILE A 274 -2.47 5.30 10.63
N GLN A 275 -2.53 4.18 11.34
CA GLN A 275 -2.52 4.19 12.81
C GLN A 275 -1.80 2.99 13.42
N HIS A 276 -1.36 3.10 14.69
CA HIS A 276 -0.77 2.00 15.48
C HIS A 276 0.56 1.44 14.91
N ASP A 277 1.49 0.89 15.70
CA ASP A 277 1.47 0.65 17.13
C ASP A 277 2.66 1.33 17.83
N HIS A 278 2.41 2.19 18.82
CA HIS A 278 3.43 2.90 19.59
C HIS A 278 4.19 2.01 20.58
N HIS A 279 3.74 0.79 20.83
CA HIS A 279 4.51 -0.16 21.64
C HIS A 279 5.71 -0.73 20.88
N SER A 280 5.70 -0.66 19.54
CA SER A 280 6.79 -1.15 18.70
C SER A 280 7.93 -0.12 18.63
N PRO A 281 9.20 -0.54 18.71
CA PRO A 281 10.32 0.36 18.82
C PRO A 281 10.48 1.22 17.57
N ASN A 282 10.59 2.55 17.76
CA ASN A 282 10.74 3.51 16.67
C ASN A 282 9.67 3.30 15.57
N SER A 283 8.42 3.06 15.97
CA SER A 283 7.31 2.92 15.03
C SER A 283 6.97 4.25 14.36
N ALA A 284 6.57 4.19 13.09
CA ALA A 284 6.09 5.36 12.37
C ALA A 284 4.89 5.06 11.47
N ASN A 285 4.03 6.06 11.25
CA ASN A 285 2.97 5.91 10.27
C ASN A 285 3.52 6.08 8.86
N ILE A 286 4.19 7.19 8.60
CA ILE A 286 4.89 7.43 7.34
C ILE A 286 6.35 7.74 7.64
N ARG A 287 7.25 6.90 7.12
CA ARG A 287 8.70 7.12 7.14
C ARG A 287 9.23 7.24 5.72
N TYR A 288 9.76 8.41 5.37
CA TYR A 288 10.40 8.66 4.08
C TYR A 288 11.85 9.07 4.28
N HIS A 289 12.75 8.33 3.64
CA HIS A 289 14.17 8.66 3.55
C HIS A 289 14.52 9.02 2.10
N GLY A 290 14.80 10.29 1.84
CA GLY A 290 15.00 10.83 0.49
C GLY A 290 16.42 10.66 -0.05
N GLU A 291 17.41 10.38 0.80
CA GLU A 291 18.80 10.16 0.39
C GLU A 291 18.89 9.05 -0.66
N SER A 292 19.33 9.41 -1.86
CA SER A 292 19.36 8.56 -3.02
C SER A 292 20.77 8.36 -3.54
N THR A 293 20.90 7.44 -4.49
CA THR A 293 22.17 7.21 -5.18
C THR A 293 22.58 8.47 -5.96
N PRO A 294 23.85 8.93 -5.84
CA PRO A 294 24.34 10.12 -6.54
C PRO A 294 24.10 10.09 -8.05
N ARG A 295 23.90 11.27 -8.63
CA ARG A 295 23.76 11.47 -10.09
C ARG A 295 24.95 12.27 -10.60
N PRO A 296 25.46 12.01 -11.83
CA PRO A 296 26.69 12.63 -12.31
C PRO A 296 26.58 14.13 -12.62
N PHE A 297 25.37 14.70 -12.60
CA PHE A 297 25.11 16.09 -12.98
C PHE A 297 24.72 16.99 -11.79
N THR A 298 24.69 16.46 -10.56
CA THR A 298 24.36 17.24 -9.36
C THR A 298 24.94 16.58 -8.11
N ASP A 299 25.41 17.40 -7.16
CA ASP A 299 25.81 16.95 -5.83
C ASP A 299 24.61 16.76 -4.88
N GLU A 300 23.40 17.15 -5.31
CA GLU A 300 22.17 16.90 -4.56
C GLU A 300 21.84 15.41 -4.54
N THR A 301 21.79 14.83 -3.35
CA THR A 301 21.47 13.41 -3.13
C THR A 301 20.03 13.20 -2.67
N ARG A 302 19.33 14.25 -2.25
CA ARG A 302 17.96 14.16 -1.72
C ARG A 302 16.97 14.11 -2.88
N HIS A 303 16.25 12.99 -3.01
CA HIS A 303 15.05 12.90 -3.83
C HIS A 303 13.81 13.39 -3.07
N GLY A 304 12.70 13.43 -3.79
CA GLY A 304 11.54 14.22 -3.42
C GLY A 304 10.32 13.99 -4.28
N HIS A 305 9.48 15.04 -4.34
CA HIS A 305 8.17 15.02 -4.96
C HIS A 305 7.22 14.08 -4.21
N LEU A 306 7.19 14.25 -2.89
CA LEU A 306 6.31 13.53 -1.97
C LEU A 306 5.13 14.42 -1.58
N THR A 307 3.92 13.89 -1.72
CA THR A 307 2.69 14.50 -1.24
C THR A 307 2.06 13.59 -0.18
N ILE A 308 1.82 14.13 1.01
CA ILE A 308 1.07 13.49 2.09
C ILE A 308 -0.14 14.36 2.38
N ALA A 309 -1.33 13.94 1.94
CA ALA A 309 -2.52 14.79 2.02
C ALA A 309 -3.77 14.10 2.55
N ASP A 310 -4.59 14.86 3.29
CA ASP A 310 -5.94 14.46 3.70
C ASP A 310 -6.00 13.11 4.46
N ASN A 311 -4.94 12.76 5.19
CA ASN A 311 -4.87 11.52 5.97
C ASN A 311 -5.26 11.75 7.44
N VAL A 312 -5.62 10.67 8.11
CA VAL A 312 -5.86 10.57 9.55
C VAL A 312 -4.75 9.70 10.15
N LEU A 313 -3.87 10.28 10.98
CA LEU A 313 -2.68 9.60 11.51
C LEU A 313 -2.61 9.59 13.04
N SER A 314 -2.31 8.44 13.63
CA SER A 314 -2.07 8.38 15.08
C SER A 314 -1.29 7.19 15.60
N ASP A 315 -0.96 7.25 16.89
CA ASP A 315 -0.59 6.12 17.74
C ASP A 315 0.70 5.38 17.36
N VAL A 316 1.78 6.13 17.21
CA VAL A 316 3.13 5.62 16.91
C VAL A 316 4.17 6.50 17.62
N HIS A 317 5.45 6.11 17.59
CA HIS A 317 6.50 7.03 18.05
C HIS A 317 6.52 8.32 17.21
N VAL A 318 6.55 8.20 15.89
CA VAL A 318 6.54 9.34 14.97
C VAL A 318 5.48 9.20 13.89
N ASN A 319 4.48 10.08 13.86
CA ASN A 319 3.43 10.01 12.84
C ASN A 319 4.00 10.22 11.43
N ILE A 320 4.63 11.36 11.18
CA ILE A 320 5.27 11.67 9.88
C ILE A 320 6.76 11.94 10.11
N GLU A 321 7.61 11.06 9.61
CA GLU A 321 9.07 11.17 9.64
C GLU A 321 9.64 11.37 8.23
N ILE A 322 10.22 12.55 7.99
CA ILE A 322 10.85 12.93 6.72
C ILE A 322 12.34 13.17 6.98
N THR A 323 13.21 12.40 6.32
CA THR A 323 14.66 12.52 6.47
C THR A 323 15.34 12.71 5.12
N ASN A 324 16.24 13.69 5.03
CA ASN A 324 17.08 13.97 3.85
C ASN A 324 16.26 14.00 2.56
N ALA A 325 15.17 14.75 2.56
CA ALA A 325 14.26 14.85 1.42
C ALA A 325 14.26 16.25 0.82
N ARG A 326 13.80 16.36 -0.43
CA ARG A 326 13.52 17.64 -1.08
C ARG A 326 12.08 17.68 -1.61
N SER A 327 11.49 18.86 -1.78
CA SER A 327 10.20 19.00 -2.51
C SER A 327 9.09 18.12 -1.91
N VAL A 328 8.74 18.37 -0.65
CA VAL A 328 7.73 17.61 0.10
C VAL A 328 6.55 18.52 0.43
N ALA A 329 5.32 18.03 0.22
CA ALA A 329 4.07 18.70 0.59
C ALA A 329 3.30 17.85 1.60
N ILE A 330 2.94 18.45 2.75
CA ILE A 330 2.18 17.83 3.84
C ILE A 330 0.96 18.72 4.12
N THR A 331 -0.22 18.29 3.69
CA THR A 331 -1.41 19.16 3.64
C THR A 331 -2.71 18.52 4.05
N GLY A 332 -3.53 19.20 4.84
CA GLY A 332 -4.90 18.72 5.15
C GLY A 332 -4.98 17.49 6.06
N ASN A 333 -3.88 17.08 6.70
CA ASN A 333 -3.86 15.89 7.55
C ASN A 333 -4.40 16.19 8.95
N THR A 334 -5.02 15.18 9.58
CA THR A 334 -5.36 15.18 11.02
C THR A 334 -4.40 14.23 11.75
N VAL A 335 -3.68 14.73 12.75
CA VAL A 335 -2.55 14.03 13.37
C VAL A 335 -2.60 14.16 14.89
N TRP A 336 -2.48 13.04 15.61
CA TRP A 336 -2.43 13.03 17.08
C TRP A 336 -1.71 11.77 17.62
N LYS A 337 -1.47 11.71 18.93
CA LYS A 337 -0.79 10.58 19.60
C LYS A 337 0.57 10.24 18.97
N GLY A 338 1.40 11.24 18.76
CA GLY A 338 2.83 11.03 18.51
C GLY A 338 3.55 10.87 19.85
N TYR A 339 4.03 9.67 20.18
CA TYR A 339 4.70 9.42 21.47
C TYR A 339 6.07 10.09 21.57
N GLU A 340 6.67 10.38 20.43
CA GLU A 340 7.80 11.28 20.31
C GLU A 340 7.41 12.54 19.56
N HIS A 341 6.88 12.40 18.34
CA HIS A 341 6.56 13.52 17.46
C HIS A 341 5.34 13.25 16.59
N ASN A 342 4.48 14.26 16.40
CA ASN A 342 3.50 14.21 15.32
C ASN A 342 4.15 14.48 13.96
N LEU A 343 5.18 15.32 13.93
CA LEU A 343 5.91 15.63 12.72
C LEU A 343 7.39 15.80 13.05
N LYS A 344 8.23 15.10 12.30
CA LYS A 344 9.69 15.22 12.38
C LYS A 344 10.25 15.36 10.96
N ILE A 345 10.88 16.50 10.70
CA ILE A 345 11.55 16.81 9.44
C ILE A 345 13.03 17.06 9.74
N THR A 346 13.91 16.26 9.17
CA THR A 346 15.36 16.35 9.39
C THR A 346 16.12 16.42 8.07
N GLY A 347 17.12 17.29 7.97
CA GLY A 347 18.05 17.30 6.82
C GLY A 347 17.41 17.68 5.48
N SER A 348 16.23 18.30 5.49
CA SER A 348 15.37 18.40 4.31
C SER A 348 15.30 19.82 3.74
N GLU A 349 14.94 19.95 2.47
CA GLU A 349 14.86 21.23 1.78
C GLU A 349 13.58 21.41 0.95
N SER A 350 13.05 22.63 0.87
CA SER A 350 11.84 22.92 0.07
C SER A 350 10.64 22.07 0.53
N VAL A 351 10.27 22.22 1.81
CA VAL A 351 9.16 21.48 2.43
C VAL A 351 8.01 22.43 2.72
N VAL A 352 6.78 22.03 2.40
CA VAL A 352 5.55 22.76 2.73
C VAL A 352 4.70 21.92 3.67
N VAL A 353 4.33 22.50 4.80
CA VAL A 353 3.43 21.93 5.81
C VAL A 353 2.30 22.91 6.02
N THR A 354 1.12 22.65 5.46
CA THR A 354 0.03 23.62 5.54
C THR A 354 -1.37 23.04 5.70
N GLY A 355 -2.22 23.73 6.47
CA GLY A 355 -3.63 23.34 6.63
C GLY A 355 -3.83 22.03 7.39
N ASN A 356 -2.89 21.61 8.24
CA ASN A 356 -3.02 20.39 9.03
C ASN A 356 -3.61 20.66 10.42
N MET A 357 -4.26 19.66 10.98
CA MET A 357 -4.76 19.61 12.35
C MET A 357 -3.84 18.73 13.21
N PHE A 358 -3.15 19.32 14.17
CA PHE A 358 -2.36 18.65 15.19
C PHE A 358 -3.08 18.81 16.55
N ASP A 359 -4.00 17.90 16.84
CA ASP A 359 -4.90 18.02 18.00
C ASP A 359 -4.54 17.01 19.08
N ARG A 360 -4.15 17.49 20.27
CA ARG A 360 -4.11 16.66 21.46
C ARG A 360 -5.52 16.50 22.03
N ASN A 361 -6.31 15.68 21.36
CA ASN A 361 -7.73 15.53 21.66
C ASN A 361 -7.95 14.89 23.06
N PRO A 362 -8.64 15.57 23.99
CA PRO A 362 -8.83 15.07 25.36
C PRO A 362 -9.58 13.74 25.46
N ARG A 363 -10.36 13.36 24.43
CA ARG A 363 -11.05 12.06 24.39
C ARG A 363 -10.09 10.88 24.25
N TYR A 364 -8.84 11.13 23.90
CA TYR A 364 -7.79 10.11 23.74
C TYR A 364 -6.77 10.10 24.88
N HIS A 365 -7.05 10.78 26.00
CA HIS A 365 -6.21 10.77 27.21
C HIS A 365 -6.45 9.55 28.13
N TYR A 366 -7.18 8.54 27.68
CA TYR A 366 -7.31 7.28 28.42
C TYR A 366 -6.06 6.42 28.25
N GLY A 367 -5.85 5.48 29.18
CA GLY A 367 -4.71 4.57 29.15
C GLY A 367 -3.39 5.33 29.20
N ASP A 368 -2.48 5.00 28.28
CA ASP A 368 -1.18 5.66 28.12
C ASP A 368 -1.21 6.85 27.14
N GLY A 369 -2.38 7.21 26.59
CA GLY A 369 -2.51 8.35 25.67
C GLY A 369 -2.08 9.69 26.30
N ALA A 370 -2.12 9.80 27.63
CA ALA A 370 -1.57 10.96 28.34
C ALA A 370 -0.04 11.09 28.24
N LEU A 371 0.68 10.03 27.84
CA LEU A 371 2.13 10.01 27.65
C LEU A 371 2.58 10.47 26.26
N SER A 372 1.65 10.64 25.29
CA SER A 372 2.04 11.17 23.99
C SER A 372 2.68 12.55 24.16
N LYS A 373 3.69 12.88 23.37
CA LYS A 373 4.34 14.20 23.42
C LYS A 373 3.76 15.14 22.38
N ASP A 374 3.33 14.59 21.25
CA ASP A 374 2.70 15.29 20.13
C ASP A 374 3.57 16.38 19.48
N ALA A 375 4.84 16.47 19.87
CA ALA A 375 5.74 17.55 19.50
C ALA A 375 5.98 17.62 17.98
N ILE A 376 6.30 18.82 17.51
CA ILE A 376 6.70 19.07 16.13
C ILE A 376 8.18 19.48 16.13
N LEU A 377 8.98 18.82 15.29
CA LEU A 377 10.40 19.06 15.13
C LEU A 377 10.77 19.28 13.66
N ILE A 378 11.42 20.40 13.40
CA ILE A 378 12.08 20.72 12.13
C ILE A 378 13.54 20.98 12.44
N GLU A 379 14.43 20.16 11.91
CA GLU A 379 15.84 20.16 12.27
C GLU A 379 16.73 20.11 11.03
N ASN A 380 17.85 20.83 11.04
CA ASN A 380 18.90 20.76 10.00
C ASN A 380 18.31 20.97 8.58
N SER A 381 17.30 21.81 8.47
CA SER A 381 16.47 21.94 7.27
C SER A 381 16.45 23.38 6.74
N THR A 382 16.26 23.53 5.44
CA THR A 382 16.27 24.84 4.75
C THR A 382 15.04 25.04 3.87
N GLY A 383 14.48 26.24 3.86
CA GLY A 383 13.36 26.55 2.95
C GLY A 383 12.10 25.76 3.31
N VAL A 384 11.65 25.87 4.57
CA VAL A 384 10.43 25.21 5.06
C VAL A 384 9.33 26.25 5.20
N THR A 385 8.17 26.00 4.59
CA THR A 385 6.94 26.77 4.84
C THR A 385 6.05 25.99 5.78
N PHE A 386 5.77 26.54 6.95
CA PHE A 386 4.90 25.97 7.95
C PHE A 386 3.75 26.94 8.21
N SER A 387 2.59 26.74 7.56
CA SER A 387 1.55 27.76 7.56
C SER A 387 0.13 27.25 7.70
N ALA A 388 -0.78 28.05 8.25
CA ALA A 388 -2.20 27.71 8.35
C ALA A 388 -2.49 26.37 9.07
N ASN A 389 -1.58 25.93 9.95
CA ASN A 389 -1.79 24.74 10.76
C ASN A 389 -2.55 25.11 12.05
N HIS A 390 -3.44 24.22 12.48
CA HIS A 390 -4.10 24.31 13.78
C HIS A 390 -3.45 23.30 14.72
N ILE A 391 -2.85 23.78 15.80
CA ILE A 391 -2.11 22.99 16.77
C ILE A 391 -2.69 23.29 18.15
N THR A 392 -3.12 22.28 18.88
CA THR A 392 -3.76 22.50 20.18
C THR A 392 -3.41 21.45 21.23
N GLY A 393 -3.30 21.88 22.49
CA GLY A 393 -3.16 21.04 23.67
C GLY A 393 -1.77 20.44 23.90
N ILE A 394 -0.76 20.83 23.11
CA ILE A 394 0.62 20.31 23.25
C ILE A 394 1.37 21.10 24.34
N LYS A 395 1.80 20.38 25.39
CA LYS A 395 2.48 20.97 26.56
C LYS A 395 3.83 20.31 26.91
N PHE A 396 4.32 19.38 26.09
CA PHE A 396 5.55 18.64 26.33
C PHE A 396 6.71 19.13 25.45
N GLY A 397 7.94 18.96 25.94
CA GLY A 397 9.16 19.33 25.22
C GLY A 397 9.62 20.77 25.50
N LYS A 398 10.60 21.23 24.69
CA LYS A 398 11.12 22.60 24.84
C LYS A 398 10.12 23.63 24.31
N GLY A 399 9.45 23.35 23.20
CA GLY A 399 8.33 24.13 22.67
C GLY A 399 7.41 23.24 21.83
N VAL A 400 6.28 23.79 21.40
CA VAL A 400 5.30 23.05 20.58
C VAL A 400 5.82 22.83 19.16
N VAL A 401 6.29 23.90 18.52
CA VAL A 401 7.01 23.83 17.23
C VAL A 401 8.48 24.13 17.48
N ASN A 402 9.33 23.11 17.35
CA ASN A 402 10.77 23.22 17.55
C ASN A 402 11.47 23.34 16.20
N VAL A 403 12.18 24.44 15.98
CA VAL A 403 12.95 24.70 14.77
C VAL A 403 14.41 24.86 15.15
N GLN A 404 15.25 23.92 14.72
CA GLN A 404 16.61 23.76 15.21
C GLN A 404 17.60 23.68 14.06
N ASN A 405 18.66 24.50 14.10
CA ASN A 405 19.73 24.50 13.09
C ASN A 405 19.19 24.70 11.67
N CYS A 406 18.24 25.63 11.53
CA CYS A 406 17.48 25.82 10.30
C CYS A 406 17.77 27.16 9.62
N LYS A 407 17.41 27.24 8.35
CA LYS A 407 17.54 28.46 7.54
C LYS A 407 16.30 28.68 6.67
N ARG A 408 15.85 29.92 6.52
CA ARG A 408 14.70 30.26 5.63
C ARG A 408 13.45 29.46 5.96
N VAL A 409 13.11 29.39 7.25
CA VAL A 409 11.85 28.81 7.72
C VAL A 409 10.81 29.92 7.80
N ASN A 410 9.64 29.71 7.20
CA ASN A 410 8.54 30.66 7.19
C ASN A 410 7.34 30.06 7.94
N ILE A 411 7.10 30.54 9.16
CA ILE A 411 6.01 30.11 10.03
C ILE A 411 4.94 31.20 10.06
N THR A 412 3.79 30.97 9.42
CA THR A 412 2.77 32.02 9.27
C THR A 412 1.33 31.52 9.38
N ASN A 413 0.41 32.37 9.83
CA ASN A 413 -1.03 32.08 9.83
C ASN A 413 -1.43 30.84 10.66
N CYS A 414 -0.63 30.42 11.63
CA CYS A 414 -0.93 29.25 12.45
C CYS A 414 -1.77 29.62 13.67
N SER A 415 -2.64 28.70 14.12
CA SER A 415 -3.24 28.74 15.46
C SER A 415 -2.51 27.73 16.33
N ILE A 416 -1.84 28.20 17.38
CA ILE A 416 -1.09 27.38 18.36
C ILE A 416 -1.70 27.66 19.72
N LEU A 417 -2.61 26.79 20.15
CA LEU A 417 -3.49 27.01 21.30
C LEU A 417 -3.20 25.99 22.41
N ASP A 418 -3.61 26.34 23.63
CA ASP A 418 -3.41 25.53 24.84
C ASP A 418 -1.97 25.00 24.98
N CYS A 419 -1.00 25.83 24.55
CA CYS A 419 0.39 25.44 24.37
C CYS A 419 1.29 25.82 25.55
N ALA A 420 2.32 25.01 25.82
CA ALA A 420 3.38 25.30 26.80
C ALA A 420 4.70 24.56 26.47
N PRO A 421 5.86 25.04 26.97
CA PRO A 421 6.08 26.36 27.59
C PRO A 421 6.33 27.47 26.55
N TYR A 422 6.72 27.11 25.31
CA TYR A 422 6.88 28.03 24.19
C TYR A 422 6.03 27.56 23.00
N GLY A 423 5.32 28.47 22.33
CA GLY A 423 4.57 28.11 21.12
C GLY A 423 5.51 27.73 19.98
N VAL A 424 6.48 28.60 19.69
CA VAL A 424 7.54 28.35 18.72
C VAL A 424 8.91 28.55 19.38
N LEU A 425 9.79 27.57 19.23
CA LEU A 425 11.19 27.66 19.61
C LEU A 425 12.06 27.72 18.34
N LEU A 426 12.84 28.79 18.21
CA LEU A 426 13.88 28.96 17.20
C LEU A 426 15.25 28.79 17.87
N GLU A 427 15.94 27.69 17.60
CA GLU A 427 17.28 27.40 18.13
C GLU A 427 18.28 27.37 16.97
N ASN A 428 19.31 28.22 17.00
CA ASN A 428 20.31 28.36 15.94
C ASN A 428 19.68 28.48 14.53
N THR A 429 18.63 29.30 14.42
CA THR A 429 17.87 29.48 13.17
C THR A 429 18.16 30.84 12.54
N THR A 430 18.25 30.90 11.22
CA THR A 430 18.65 32.12 10.49
C THR A 430 17.75 32.45 9.30
N GLU A 431 17.70 33.73 8.90
CA GLU A 431 16.95 34.22 7.73
C GLU A 431 15.48 33.74 7.71
N SER A 432 14.86 33.61 8.89
CA SER A 432 13.55 32.97 9.06
C SER A 432 12.49 33.97 9.51
N ARG A 433 11.21 33.59 9.40
CA ARG A 433 10.06 34.44 9.69
C ARG A 433 9.06 33.72 10.57
N VAL A 434 8.57 34.42 11.60
CA VAL A 434 7.37 34.05 12.38
C VAL A 434 6.44 35.25 12.45
N SER A 435 5.26 35.15 11.87
CA SER A 435 4.27 36.25 11.86
C SER A 435 2.85 35.74 11.69
N ASP A 436 1.86 36.59 11.99
CA ASP A 436 0.45 36.32 11.69
C ASP A 436 -0.09 35.06 12.39
N CYS A 437 0.53 34.63 13.50
CA CYS A 437 0.13 33.46 14.27
C CYS A 437 -0.70 33.86 15.50
N LEU A 438 -1.72 33.07 15.83
CA LEU A 438 -2.39 33.14 17.13
C LEU A 438 -1.75 32.13 18.07
N ILE A 439 -0.94 32.60 19.02
CA ILE A 439 -0.22 31.73 19.97
C ILE A 439 -0.69 32.04 21.40
N LYS A 440 -1.32 31.06 22.07
CA LYS A 440 -1.95 31.23 23.39
C LYS A 440 -1.86 29.96 24.24
N GLY A 441 -1.71 30.13 25.55
CA GLY A 441 -1.83 29.07 26.55
C GLY A 441 -1.67 29.62 27.96
N ASP A 442 -2.33 29.01 28.94
CA ASP A 442 -2.31 29.49 30.34
C ASP A 442 -0.92 29.37 30.99
N GLU A 443 -0.15 28.37 30.56
CA GLU A 443 1.22 28.08 31.05
C GLU A 443 2.30 28.57 30.05
N LEU A 444 1.91 29.41 29.09
CA LEU A 444 2.81 29.92 28.06
C LEU A 444 3.78 30.94 28.65
N ILE A 445 5.09 30.66 28.55
CA ILE A 445 6.15 31.58 28.97
C ILE A 445 6.36 32.67 27.90
N SER A 446 6.38 32.28 26.63
CA SER A 446 6.50 33.21 25.49
C SER A 446 5.92 32.57 24.24
N ALA A 447 5.29 33.38 23.39
CA ALA A 447 4.78 32.94 22.09
C ALA A 447 5.90 32.41 21.20
N VAL A 448 7.00 33.18 21.09
CA VAL A 448 8.22 32.80 20.37
C VAL A 448 9.42 32.91 21.32
N LYS A 449 10.29 31.91 21.31
CA LYS A 449 11.58 31.93 21.98
C LYS A 449 12.70 31.76 20.96
N GLU A 450 13.62 32.73 20.93
CA GLU A 450 14.84 32.65 20.12
C GLU A 450 16.04 32.29 21.02
N ILE A 451 16.85 31.32 20.58
CA ILE A 451 18.10 30.89 21.22
C ILE A 451 19.18 30.80 20.14
N ALA A 452 20.13 31.73 20.17
CA ALA A 452 21.10 31.93 19.09
C ALA A 452 20.41 32.16 17.71
N GLY A 453 21.18 32.16 16.63
CA GLY A 453 20.68 32.55 15.31
C GLY A 453 20.69 34.05 15.08
N LYS A 454 20.33 34.47 13.86
CA LYS A 454 20.38 35.86 13.41
C LYS A 454 19.47 36.09 12.20
N ASP A 455 19.17 37.36 11.95
CA ASP A 455 18.40 37.78 10.76
C ASP A 455 17.00 37.14 10.68
N ASN A 456 16.41 36.81 11.83
CA ASN A 456 15.04 36.34 11.91
C ASN A 456 14.07 37.53 12.08
N PHE A 457 12.96 37.48 11.37
CA PHE A 457 11.83 38.36 11.58
C PHE A 457 10.80 37.68 12.49
N VAL A 458 10.64 38.19 13.70
CA VAL A 458 9.51 37.85 14.57
C VAL A 458 8.62 39.09 14.70
N ALA A 459 7.36 38.94 14.31
CA ALA A 459 6.36 40.01 14.37
C ALA A 459 6.21 40.56 15.81
N ALA A 460 5.94 41.85 15.93
CA ALA A 460 6.06 42.58 17.19
C ALA A 460 5.12 42.02 18.28
N GLU A 461 3.92 41.63 17.90
CA GLU A 461 2.88 41.05 18.75
C GLU A 461 3.23 39.65 19.30
N LEU A 462 4.24 38.99 18.72
CA LEU A 462 4.71 37.67 19.13
C LEU A 462 5.97 37.72 19.99
N ARG A 463 6.58 38.90 20.16
CA ARG A 463 7.73 39.09 21.03
C ARG A 463 7.26 39.16 22.49
N PRO A 464 8.02 38.60 23.44
CA PRO A 464 7.73 38.83 24.85
C PRO A 464 7.77 40.33 25.13
N GLU A 465 6.82 40.83 25.94
CA GLU A 465 6.81 42.23 26.36
C GLU A 465 8.15 42.55 27.02
N THR A 466 8.89 43.51 26.45
CA THR A 466 10.09 44.06 27.09
C THR A 466 9.65 44.78 28.36
N LYS A 467 9.92 44.18 29.52
CA LYS A 467 9.77 44.84 30.82
C LYS A 467 10.81 45.94 31.01
#